data_AF-A0A9P1AAC8-F1
#
_entry.id   AF-A0A9P1AAC8-F1
#
_cell.length_a   1.000
_cell.length_b   1.000
_cell.length_c   1.000
_cell.angle_alpha   90.00
_cell.angle_beta   90.00
_cell.angle_gamma   90.00
#
_symmetry.space_group_name_H-M   'P 1'
#
loop_
_entity.id
_entity.type
_entity.pdbx_description
1 polymer ?
#
loop_
_entity_poly.entity_id
_entity_poly.type
_entity_poly.pdbx_seq_one_letter_code
_entity_poly.pdbx_strand_id
1 'polypeptide(L)'
;MYITSKLPPEVTELIHKYGHLYEQALFRGRSIYLFVMFLVFLNILLHPLPVLRRVKNAYTYKMKELEHEEQDLFFVSAYYYGKEYSLYENQLSLVFVAPRDAQWERRKIVVIRSNETNAVLESMKVHRASPHNICKFVTLVGKVVLKDELVNLEILVNRNVANIHYLPADNVRRDLVVCTPLIYKSVRWQNVLLATHVFSQFGGHLQSYVSSATPPFFELLIELKRLKGVSVDALPDFYGSSNLEEIEFGGVTVANCDCLNKYRSSARFITFLEWDELLIPKTHTSTFGV
;
A
#
# COMPACT_ATOMS: atom_id res chain seq x y z
N MET A 1 54.38 -48.43 18.89
CA MET A 1 55.66 -48.02 18.27
C MET A 1 56.50 -47.39 19.37
N TYR A 2 57.59 -48.05 19.75
CA TYR A 2 58.44 -47.73 20.89
C TYR A 2 59.18 -46.40 20.68
N ILE A 3 58.89 -45.40 21.53
CA ILE A 3 59.82 -44.30 21.82
C ILE A 3 59.89 -44.18 23.35
N THR A 4 60.72 -45.00 23.97
CA THR A 4 61.25 -44.75 25.32
C THR A 4 62.76 -44.93 25.24
N SER A 5 63.41 -44.03 24.50
CA SER A 5 64.87 -43.92 24.50
C SER A 5 65.30 -43.00 25.65
N LYS A 6 65.88 -43.63 26.68
CA LYS A 6 66.87 -43.10 27.63
C LYS A 6 66.69 -41.64 28.08
N LEU A 7 65.92 -41.43 29.14
CA LEU A 7 66.15 -40.28 30.01
C LEU A 7 67.35 -40.54 30.95
N PRO A 8 68.20 -39.54 31.21
CA PRO A 8 69.31 -39.66 32.17
C PRO A 8 68.80 -39.99 33.59
N PRO A 9 69.59 -40.73 34.40
CA PRO A 9 69.19 -41.13 35.76
C PRO A 9 68.87 -39.94 36.66
N GLU A 10 69.55 -38.80 36.50
CA GLU A 10 69.26 -37.54 37.22
C GLU A 10 67.86 -36.98 36.96
N VAL A 11 67.30 -37.20 35.75
CA VAL A 11 65.96 -36.72 35.40
C VAL A 11 64.88 -37.63 36.00
N THR A 12 65.17 -38.92 36.14
CA THR A 12 64.26 -39.90 36.73
C THR A 12 64.05 -39.63 38.23
N GLU A 13 65.13 -39.23 38.91
CA GLU A 13 65.10 -38.85 40.33
C GLU A 13 64.38 -37.52 40.56
N LEU A 14 64.54 -36.55 39.65
CA LEU A 14 63.82 -35.27 39.68
C LEU A 14 62.30 -35.45 39.48
N ILE A 15 61.90 -36.33 38.57
CA ILE A 15 60.49 -36.67 38.31
C ILE A 15 59.88 -37.38 39.52
N HIS A 16 60.61 -38.26 40.20
CA HIS A 16 60.11 -38.94 41.40
C HIS A 16 60.00 -38.01 42.61
N LYS A 17 60.87 -37.00 42.71
CA LYS A 17 60.91 -36.03 43.82
C LYS A 17 59.89 -34.89 43.67
N TYR A 18 59.59 -34.47 42.44
CA TYR A 18 58.67 -33.36 42.15
C TYR A 18 57.39 -33.78 41.40
N GLY A 19 57.22 -35.06 41.08
CA GLY A 19 56.06 -35.59 40.34
C GLY A 19 54.73 -35.29 41.02
N HIS A 20 54.66 -35.39 42.35
CA HIS A 20 53.45 -35.05 43.11
C HIS A 20 53.09 -33.55 43.03
N LEU A 21 54.10 -32.68 42.99
CA LEU A 21 53.90 -31.23 42.78
C LEU A 21 53.46 -30.92 41.35
N TYR A 22 53.99 -31.66 40.36
CA TYR A 22 53.62 -31.52 38.96
C TYR A 22 52.19 -31.99 38.68
N GLU A 23 51.77 -33.12 39.27
CA GLU A 23 50.38 -33.59 39.19
C GLU A 23 49.40 -32.62 39.85
N GLN A 24 49.73 -32.08 41.03
CA GLN A 24 48.89 -31.05 41.67
C GLN A 24 48.80 -29.76 40.85
N ALA A 25 49.89 -29.34 40.20
CA ALA A 25 49.91 -28.17 39.34
C ALA A 25 49.08 -28.38 38.06
N LEU A 26 49.18 -29.56 37.43
CA LEU A 26 48.37 -29.95 36.27
C LEU A 26 46.89 -30.02 36.62
N PHE A 27 46.54 -30.59 37.77
CA PHE A 27 45.16 -30.69 38.22
C PHE A 27 44.54 -29.31 38.51
N ARG A 28 45.30 -28.42 39.16
CA ARG A 28 44.86 -27.02 39.38
C ARG A 28 44.76 -26.24 38.07
N GLY A 29 45.71 -26.40 37.16
CA GLY A 29 45.68 -25.76 35.83
C GLY A 29 44.47 -26.20 35.00
N ARG A 30 44.12 -27.49 35.02
CA ARG A 30 42.94 -28.03 34.34
C ARG A 30 41.64 -27.50 34.93
N SER A 31 41.55 -27.41 36.26
CA SER A 31 40.37 -26.83 36.94
C SER A 31 40.19 -25.34 36.61
N ILE A 32 41.28 -24.56 36.56
CA ILE A 32 41.24 -23.14 36.17
C ILE A 32 40.79 -23.00 34.72
N TYR A 33 41.32 -23.81 33.81
CA TYR A 33 40.93 -23.78 32.40
C TYR A 33 39.44 -24.12 32.21
N LEU A 34 38.94 -25.17 32.88
CA LEU A 34 37.53 -25.54 32.83
C LEU A 34 36.63 -24.45 33.42
N PHE A 35 37.06 -23.78 34.49
CA PHE A 35 36.33 -22.67 35.09
C PHE A 35 36.24 -21.46 34.14
N VAL A 36 37.33 -21.12 33.45
CA VAL A 36 37.34 -20.05 32.43
C VAL A 36 36.42 -20.40 31.26
N MET A 37 36.48 -21.65 30.76
CA MET A 37 35.59 -22.11 29.70
C MET A 37 34.12 -22.07 30.12
N PHE A 38 33.81 -22.44 31.36
CA PHE A 38 32.46 -22.34 31.92
C PHE A 38 31.96 -20.89 31.98
N LEU A 39 32.81 -19.94 32.40
CA LEU A 39 32.45 -18.51 32.43
C LEU A 39 32.21 -17.92 31.04
N VAL A 40 32.96 -18.38 30.02
CA VAL A 40 32.74 -18.00 28.63
C VAL A 40 31.40 -18.55 28.12
N PHE A 41 31.11 -19.83 28.37
CA PHE A 41 29.81 -20.42 28.01
C PHE A 41 28.64 -19.74 28.73
N LEU A 42 28.79 -19.42 30.02
CA LEU A 42 27.77 -18.71 30.78
C LEU A 42 27.51 -17.30 30.22
N ASN A 43 28.56 -16.59 29.81
CA ASN A 43 28.41 -15.30 29.13
C ASN A 43 27.68 -15.45 27.79
N ILE A 44 28.03 -16.44 26.97
CA ILE A 44 27.37 -16.70 25.68
C ILE A 44 25.89 -17.08 25.87
N LEU A 45 25.53 -17.78 26.94
CA LEU A 45 24.14 -18.13 27.26
C LEU A 45 23.33 -16.96 27.84
N LEU A 46 23.98 -16.08 28.61
CA LEU A 46 23.31 -14.93 29.22
C LEU A 46 23.18 -13.72 28.29
N HIS A 47 24.12 -13.51 27.35
CA HIS A 47 24.12 -12.37 26.43
C HIS A 47 22.96 -12.31 25.41
N PRO A 48 22.38 -13.43 24.90
CA PRO A 48 21.22 -13.35 24.01
C PRO A 48 19.93 -13.00 24.74
N LEU A 49 19.82 -13.23 26.06
CA LEU A 49 18.61 -12.94 26.83
C LEU A 49 18.21 -11.45 26.85
N PRO A 50 19.11 -10.48 27.12
CA PRO A 50 18.75 -9.06 27.06
C PRO A 50 18.46 -8.59 25.63
N VAL A 51 19.12 -9.16 24.62
CA VAL A 51 18.84 -8.84 23.20
C VAL A 51 17.47 -9.38 22.79
N LEU A 52 17.15 -10.64 23.10
CA LEU A 52 15.85 -11.24 22.85
C LEU A 52 14.74 -10.52 23.63
N ARG A 53 15.00 -10.09 24.86
CA ARG A 53 14.04 -9.29 25.65
C ARG A 53 13.81 -7.91 25.05
N ARG A 54 14.85 -7.24 24.52
CA ARG A 54 14.70 -5.98 23.77
C ARG A 54 13.92 -6.19 22.48
N VAL A 55 14.21 -7.24 21.71
CA VAL A 55 13.50 -7.56 20.45
C VAL A 55 12.03 -7.88 20.74
N LYS A 56 11.75 -8.70 21.75
CA LYS A 56 10.38 -9.01 22.18
C LYS A 56 9.64 -7.76 22.65
N ASN A 57 10.28 -6.90 23.44
CA ASN A 57 9.65 -5.66 23.91
C ASN A 57 9.41 -4.67 22.76
N ALA A 58 10.33 -4.55 21.81
CA ALA A 58 10.17 -3.71 20.63
C ALA A 58 9.03 -4.22 19.71
N TYR A 59 8.94 -5.54 19.52
CA TYR A 59 7.83 -6.15 18.78
C TYR A 59 6.48 -5.94 19.48
N THR A 60 6.43 -6.16 20.80
CA THR A 60 5.21 -5.98 21.58
C THR A 60 4.77 -4.52 21.58
N TYR A 61 5.71 -3.57 21.72
CA TYR A 61 5.42 -2.14 21.67
C TYR A 61 4.92 -1.71 20.29
N LYS A 62 5.59 -2.15 19.21
CA LYS A 62 5.15 -1.88 17.84
C LYS A 62 3.76 -2.46 17.55
N MET A 63 3.45 -3.66 18.07
CA MET A 63 2.10 -4.24 17.96
C MET A 63 1.05 -3.45 18.74
N LYS A 64 1.39 -2.92 19.92
CA LYS A 64 0.49 -2.12 20.76
C LYS A 64 0.23 -0.72 20.17
N GLU A 65 1.24 -0.14 19.52
CA GLU A 65 1.14 1.12 18.79
C GLU A 65 0.25 0.95 17.53
N LEU A 66 0.40 -0.17 16.82
CA LEU A 66 -0.49 -0.58 15.73
C LEU A 66 -1.94 -0.87 16.15
N GLU A 67 -2.20 -1.17 17.44
CA GLU A 67 -3.55 -1.34 17.99
C GLU A 67 -4.20 0.00 18.41
N HIS A 68 -3.44 1.10 18.52
CA HIS A 68 -3.91 2.38 19.07
C HIS A 68 -4.21 3.46 18.02
N GLU A 69 -3.93 3.23 16.72
CA GLU A 69 -4.34 4.13 15.63
C GLU A 69 -5.55 3.55 14.89
N GLU A 70 -6.76 3.88 15.35
CA GLU A 70 -8.05 3.37 14.86
C GLU A 70 -8.43 3.76 13.41
N GLN A 71 -7.50 4.13 12.53
CA GLN A 71 -7.78 4.49 11.13
C GLN A 71 -6.82 3.82 10.14
N ASP A 72 -7.00 2.51 9.97
CA ASP A 72 -6.13 1.68 9.12
C ASP A 72 -6.50 1.65 7.63
N LEU A 73 -7.71 2.09 7.27
CA LEU A 73 -8.23 1.99 5.91
C LEU A 73 -9.22 3.12 5.63
N PHE A 74 -8.90 3.93 4.64
CA PHE A 74 -9.73 5.04 4.17
C PHE A 74 -10.40 4.62 2.87
N PHE A 75 -11.73 4.72 2.84
CA PHE A 75 -12.52 4.43 1.66
C PHE A 75 -12.50 5.63 0.70
N VAL A 76 -12.24 5.37 -0.58
CA VAL A 76 -12.26 6.39 -1.64
C VAL A 76 -13.54 6.26 -2.45
N SER A 77 -13.76 5.09 -3.03
CA SER A 77 -14.88 4.84 -3.94
C SER A 77 -15.16 3.35 -4.13
N ALA A 78 -16.38 3.07 -4.57
CA ALA A 78 -16.84 1.75 -4.95
C ALA A 78 -17.67 1.85 -6.23
N TYR A 79 -17.31 1.04 -7.23
CA TYR A 79 -18.01 0.96 -8.51
C TYR A 79 -18.55 -0.46 -8.73
N TYR A 80 -19.85 -0.54 -8.96
CA TYR A 80 -20.56 -1.77 -9.25
C TYR A 80 -20.78 -1.95 -10.74
N TYR A 81 -20.37 -3.10 -11.27
CA TYR A 81 -20.48 -3.47 -12.67
C TYR A 81 -21.52 -4.57 -12.77
N GLY A 82 -22.80 -4.18 -12.81
CA GLY A 82 -23.89 -5.13 -13.00
C GLY A 82 -23.88 -5.74 -14.41
N LYS A 83 -24.56 -6.88 -14.57
CA LYS A 83 -24.66 -7.61 -15.86
C LYS A 83 -25.28 -6.75 -16.96
N GLU A 84 -26.15 -5.80 -16.60
CA GLU A 84 -26.84 -4.93 -17.55
C GLU A 84 -25.96 -3.74 -18.02
N TYR A 85 -24.94 -3.36 -17.24
CA TYR A 85 -24.23 -2.08 -17.40
C TYR A 85 -22.83 -2.21 -17.97
N SER A 86 -22.27 -3.44 -18.01
CA SER A 86 -20.88 -3.63 -18.36
C SER A 86 -20.64 -4.89 -19.20
N LEU A 87 -19.58 -4.86 -20.02
CA LEU A 87 -19.05 -6.06 -20.68
C LEU A 87 -18.38 -7.04 -19.70
N TYR A 88 -18.25 -6.65 -18.44
CA TYR A 88 -17.56 -7.44 -17.43
C TYR A 88 -18.53 -8.34 -16.67
N GLU A 89 -17.97 -9.38 -16.05
CA GLU A 89 -18.66 -10.16 -15.05
C GLU A 89 -19.24 -9.25 -13.96
N ASN A 90 -20.33 -9.69 -13.36
CA ASN A 90 -20.96 -9.02 -12.21
C ASN A 90 -19.92 -8.84 -11.09
N GLN A 91 -19.40 -7.64 -10.91
CA GLN A 91 -18.25 -7.40 -10.04
C GLN A 91 -18.38 -6.06 -9.32
N LEU A 92 -17.63 -5.94 -8.23
CA LEU A 92 -17.48 -4.72 -7.47
C LEU A 92 -15.99 -4.39 -7.36
N SER A 93 -15.64 -3.13 -7.64
CA SER A 93 -14.28 -2.62 -7.51
C SER A 93 -14.25 -1.46 -6.54
N LEU A 94 -13.29 -1.47 -5.62
CA LEU A 94 -13.14 -0.45 -4.59
C LEU A 94 -11.74 0.10 -4.61
N VAL A 95 -11.63 1.38 -4.29
CA VAL A 95 -10.35 2.05 -4.05
C VAL A 95 -10.28 2.42 -2.57
N PHE A 96 -9.15 2.09 -1.97
CA PHE A 96 -8.85 2.42 -0.59
C PHE A 96 -7.47 3.07 -0.49
N VAL A 97 -7.27 3.83 0.58
CA VAL A 97 -5.95 4.29 1.02
C VAL A 97 -5.68 3.66 2.38
N ALA A 98 -4.49 3.12 2.59
CA ALA A 98 -4.11 2.52 3.87
C ALA A 98 -2.68 2.95 4.25
N PRO A 99 -2.32 2.99 5.54
CA PRO A 99 -0.92 3.08 5.92
C PRO A 99 -0.14 1.93 5.28
N ARG A 100 1.04 2.19 4.73
CA ARG A 100 1.92 1.19 4.11
C ARG A 100 2.18 0.00 5.03
N ASP A 101 2.36 0.29 6.31
CA ASP A 101 2.74 -0.68 7.33
C ASP A 101 1.51 -1.37 7.96
N ALA A 102 0.29 -0.96 7.58
CA ALA A 102 -0.91 -1.71 7.91
C ALA A 102 -0.82 -3.07 7.21
N GLN A 103 -0.92 -4.16 7.96
CA GLN A 103 -0.82 -5.53 7.43
C GLN A 103 -2.10 -5.92 6.64
N TRP A 104 -2.50 -5.12 5.65
CA TRP A 104 -3.74 -5.27 4.90
C TRP A 104 -3.81 -6.60 4.15
N GLU A 105 -2.68 -7.18 3.73
CA GLU A 105 -2.62 -8.53 3.12
C GLU A 105 -3.10 -9.63 4.07
N ARG A 106 -2.96 -9.43 5.38
CA ARG A 106 -3.43 -10.38 6.40
C ARG A 106 -4.87 -10.13 6.81
N ARG A 107 -5.40 -8.95 6.50
CA ARG A 107 -6.79 -8.58 6.81
C ARG A 107 -7.67 -9.14 5.70
N LYS A 108 -8.54 -10.10 6.05
CA LYS A 108 -9.61 -10.52 5.14
C LYS A 108 -10.62 -9.39 5.05
N ILE A 109 -10.58 -8.63 3.95
CA ILE A 109 -11.65 -7.69 3.60
C ILE A 109 -12.78 -8.53 3.02
N VAL A 110 -13.87 -8.66 3.77
CA VAL A 110 -15.03 -9.44 3.37
C VAL A 110 -16.13 -8.48 2.98
N VAL A 111 -16.66 -8.67 1.77
CA VAL A 111 -17.86 -7.98 1.32
C VAL A 111 -19.04 -8.76 1.86
N ILE A 112 -19.82 -8.11 2.71
CA ILE A 112 -21.12 -8.59 3.15
C ILE A 112 -22.14 -8.02 2.18
N ARG A 113 -22.76 -8.90 1.41
CA ARG A 113 -23.94 -8.57 0.62
C ARG A 113 -25.16 -8.95 1.43
N SER A 114 -26.02 -7.98 1.70
CA SER A 114 -27.32 -8.22 2.34
C SER A 114 -28.44 -8.10 1.28
N ASN A 115 -29.23 -9.16 1.11
CA ASN A 115 -30.66 -8.99 0.84
C ASN A 115 -31.40 -8.98 2.19
N GLU A 116 -32.65 -8.53 2.25
CA GLU A 116 -33.41 -8.39 3.52
C GLU A 116 -33.43 -9.65 4.42
N THR A 117 -33.07 -10.82 3.91
CA THR A 117 -33.07 -12.12 4.63
C THR A 117 -31.74 -12.88 4.62
N ASN A 118 -30.81 -12.60 3.69
CA ASN A 118 -29.58 -13.37 3.48
C ASN A 118 -28.36 -12.47 3.34
N ALA A 119 -27.38 -12.68 4.23
CA ALA A 119 -26.05 -12.11 4.13
C ALA A 119 -25.08 -13.11 3.49
N VAL A 120 -24.48 -12.76 2.35
CA VAL A 120 -23.43 -13.57 1.71
C VAL A 120 -22.08 -12.89 1.91
N LEU A 121 -21.11 -13.68 2.35
CA LEU A 121 -19.74 -13.24 2.63
C LEU A 121 -18.83 -13.63 1.44
N GLU A 122 -18.33 -12.63 0.72
CA GLU A 122 -17.39 -12.85 -0.39
C GLU A 122 -16.03 -12.22 -0.06
N SER A 123 -14.95 -12.97 -0.27
CA SER A 123 -13.59 -12.49 -0.01
C SER A 123 -13.13 -11.58 -1.15
N MET A 124 -12.71 -10.36 -0.81
CA MET A 124 -12.17 -9.42 -1.78
C MET A 124 -10.71 -9.72 -2.09
N LYS A 125 -10.33 -9.67 -3.37
CA LYS A 125 -8.93 -9.67 -3.80
C LYS A 125 -8.42 -8.24 -3.77
N VAL A 126 -7.41 -7.97 -2.95
CA VAL A 126 -6.84 -6.63 -2.78
C VAL A 126 -5.45 -6.61 -3.40
N HIS A 127 -5.20 -5.60 -4.22
CA HIS A 127 -3.90 -5.36 -4.84
C HIS A 127 -3.44 -3.96 -4.54
N ARG A 128 -2.13 -3.80 -4.34
CA ARG A 128 -1.53 -2.47 -4.26
C ARG A 128 -1.34 -1.89 -5.65
N ALA A 129 -1.63 -0.61 -5.82
CA ALA A 129 -1.53 0.07 -7.11
C ALA A 129 -0.08 0.32 -7.55
N SER A 130 0.83 0.61 -6.61
CA SER A 130 2.25 0.84 -6.90
C SER A 130 3.18 -0.09 -6.11
N PRO A 131 4.37 -0.43 -6.64
CA PRO A 131 5.30 -1.33 -5.99
C PRO A 131 6.30 -0.65 -5.02
N HIS A 132 6.40 0.68 -5.01
CA HIS A 132 7.48 1.39 -4.29
C HIS A 132 7.13 1.63 -2.82
N ASN A 133 8.09 1.57 -1.89
CA ASN A 133 7.81 1.70 -0.44
C ASN A 133 8.05 3.10 0.16
N ILE A 134 8.03 4.14 -0.68
CA ILE A 134 8.42 5.51 -0.31
C ILE A 134 7.35 6.22 0.53
N CYS A 135 6.08 6.13 0.13
CA CYS A 135 4.98 6.87 0.75
C CYS A 135 4.49 6.21 2.04
N LYS A 136 3.98 7.04 2.96
CA LYS A 136 3.41 6.58 4.24
C LYS A 136 2.06 5.91 4.02
N PHE A 137 1.26 6.43 3.10
CA PHE A 137 -0.02 5.85 2.70
C PHE A 137 0.06 5.30 1.28
N VAL A 138 -0.61 4.17 1.06
CA VAL A 138 -0.58 3.42 -0.19
C VAL A 138 -1.98 3.21 -0.73
N THR A 139 -2.11 3.22 -2.05
CA THR A 139 -3.37 3.00 -2.74
C THR A 139 -3.60 1.51 -2.94
N LEU A 140 -4.76 1.03 -2.51
CA LEU A 140 -5.20 -0.34 -2.66
C LEU A 140 -6.43 -0.39 -3.56
N VAL A 141 -6.45 -1.36 -4.46
CA VAL A 141 -7.59 -1.66 -5.32
C VAL A 141 -8.12 -3.03 -4.95
N GLY A 142 -9.36 -3.05 -4.45
CA GLY A 142 -10.09 -4.25 -4.12
C GLY A 142 -11.03 -4.66 -5.24
N LYS A 143 -11.07 -5.95 -5.58
CA LYS A 143 -11.99 -6.52 -6.56
C LYS A 143 -12.67 -7.76 -6.02
N VAL A 144 -13.96 -7.88 -6.26
CA VAL A 144 -14.75 -9.07 -5.96
C VAL A 144 -15.71 -9.36 -7.11
N VAL A 145 -15.80 -10.61 -7.52
CA VAL A 145 -16.81 -11.09 -8.48
C VAL A 145 -17.99 -11.59 -7.68
N LEU A 146 -19.18 -11.14 -8.05
CA LEU A 146 -20.43 -11.41 -7.37
C LEU A 146 -21.26 -12.39 -8.20
N LYS A 147 -21.80 -13.44 -7.57
CA LYS A 147 -22.67 -14.40 -8.26
C LYS A 147 -24.01 -13.78 -8.65
N ASP A 148 -24.56 -12.98 -7.75
CA ASP A 148 -25.87 -12.33 -7.85
C ASP A 148 -25.75 -10.81 -7.79
N GLU A 149 -26.81 -10.10 -8.13
CA GLU A 149 -26.86 -8.63 -8.08
C GLU A 149 -26.63 -8.08 -6.65
N LEU A 150 -25.95 -6.95 -6.61
CA LEU A 150 -25.63 -6.22 -5.39
C LEU A 150 -26.81 -5.32 -5.02
N VAL A 151 -27.35 -5.50 -3.81
CA VAL A 151 -28.41 -4.63 -3.25
C VAL A 151 -27.77 -3.67 -2.25
N ASN A 152 -27.27 -4.22 -1.14
CA ASN A 152 -26.55 -3.49 -0.12
C ASN A 152 -25.09 -3.95 -0.04
N LEU A 153 -24.19 -2.99 0.18
CA LEU A 153 -22.77 -3.22 0.34
C LEU A 153 -22.35 -2.85 1.76
N GLU A 154 -21.86 -3.86 2.47
CA GLU A 154 -21.19 -3.69 3.75
C GLU A 154 -19.81 -4.33 3.67
N ILE A 155 -18.84 -3.73 4.35
CA ILE A 155 -17.47 -4.24 4.40
C ILE A 155 -17.15 -4.59 5.84
N LEU A 156 -16.70 -5.83 6.04
CA LEU A 156 -16.16 -6.31 7.29
C LEU A 156 -14.63 -6.21 7.26
N VAL A 157 -14.08 -5.38 8.14
CA VAL A 157 -12.63 -5.27 8.37
C VAL A 157 -12.38 -5.43 9.86
N ASN A 158 -11.60 -6.44 10.25
CA ASN A 158 -11.22 -6.68 11.65
C ASN A 158 -12.39 -6.65 12.66
N ARG A 159 -13.52 -7.27 12.31
CA ARG A 159 -14.78 -7.33 13.10
C ARG A 159 -15.61 -6.05 13.12
N ASN A 160 -15.15 -4.98 12.48
CA ASN A 160 -15.95 -3.76 12.26
C ASN A 160 -16.66 -3.87 10.93
N VAL A 161 -17.97 -3.59 10.93
CA VAL A 161 -18.81 -3.54 9.73
C VAL A 161 -19.07 -2.08 9.40
N ALA A 162 -18.80 -1.69 8.16
CA ALA A 162 -19.14 -0.38 7.63
C ALA A 162 -20.03 -0.53 6.40
N ASN A 163 -21.15 0.20 6.38
CA ASN A 163 -21.96 0.33 5.17
C ASN A 163 -21.26 1.28 4.21
N ILE A 164 -21.12 0.87 2.95
CA ILE A 164 -20.41 1.63 1.93
C ILE A 164 -21.36 1.91 0.78
N HIS A 165 -21.50 3.19 0.47
CA HIS A 165 -22.19 3.60 -0.74
C HIS A 165 -21.36 3.22 -1.96
N TYR A 166 -22.02 2.64 -2.96
CA TYR A 166 -21.41 2.31 -4.25
C TYR A 166 -22.16 3.04 -5.37
N LEU A 167 -21.41 3.34 -6.43
CA LEU A 167 -21.95 3.93 -7.64
C LEU A 167 -22.01 2.87 -8.74
N PRO A 168 -22.99 2.94 -9.66
CA PRO A 168 -22.92 2.15 -10.88
C PRO A 168 -21.68 2.58 -11.67
N ALA A 169 -20.97 1.61 -12.26
CA ALA A 169 -19.90 1.89 -13.20
C ALA A 169 -20.46 2.65 -14.40
N ASP A 170 -19.64 3.53 -14.99
CA ASP A 170 -20.07 4.28 -16.15
C ASP A 170 -20.39 3.32 -17.32
N ASN A 171 -21.52 3.57 -17.98
CA ASN A 171 -22.05 2.78 -19.09
C ASN A 171 -22.12 3.56 -20.41
N VAL A 172 -21.68 4.83 -20.42
CA VAL A 172 -21.73 5.68 -21.61
C VAL A 172 -20.48 5.45 -22.45
N ARG A 173 -20.65 4.86 -23.63
CA ARG A 173 -19.53 4.53 -24.52
C ARG A 173 -18.72 5.77 -24.90
N ARG A 174 -17.41 5.70 -24.65
CA ARG A 174 -16.43 6.75 -24.97
C ARG A 174 -15.25 6.16 -25.71
N ASP A 175 -14.77 6.81 -26.75
CA ASP A 175 -13.58 6.33 -27.47
C ASP A 175 -12.29 6.58 -26.67
N LEU A 176 -12.22 7.71 -25.98
CA LEU A 176 -11.07 8.14 -25.19
C LEU A 176 -11.53 8.73 -23.86
N VAL A 177 -11.00 8.20 -22.77
CA VAL A 177 -11.04 8.85 -21.45
C VAL A 177 -9.62 9.24 -21.06
N VAL A 178 -9.46 10.51 -20.71
CA VAL A 178 -8.21 11.07 -20.20
C VAL A 178 -8.37 11.27 -18.69
N CYS A 179 -7.72 10.41 -17.93
CA CYS A 179 -7.60 10.54 -16.48
C CYS A 179 -6.48 11.53 -16.19
N THR A 180 -6.83 12.66 -15.58
CA THR A 180 -5.87 13.70 -15.21
C THR A 180 -5.52 13.62 -13.73
N PRO A 181 -4.32 14.05 -13.34
CA PRO A 181 -3.96 14.22 -11.94
C PRO A 181 -4.86 15.26 -11.26
N LEU A 182 -4.76 15.32 -9.93
CA LEU A 182 -5.55 16.26 -9.14
C LEU A 182 -5.24 17.71 -9.49
N ILE A 183 -6.27 18.54 -9.38
CA ILE A 183 -6.15 19.99 -9.42
C ILE A 183 -5.78 20.46 -8.02
N TYR A 184 -4.56 20.97 -7.90
CA TYR A 184 -4.06 21.72 -6.76
C TYR A 184 -3.97 23.21 -7.10
N LYS A 185 -3.76 24.04 -6.07
CA LYS A 185 -3.51 25.48 -6.24
C LYS A 185 -2.34 25.82 -7.19
N SER A 186 -1.38 24.92 -7.35
CA SER A 186 -0.22 25.09 -8.25
C SER A 186 -0.54 24.83 -9.73
N VAL A 187 -1.64 24.13 -10.04
CA VAL A 187 -2.02 23.83 -11.42
C VAL A 187 -2.42 25.13 -12.12
N ARG A 188 -1.80 25.38 -13.27
CA ARG A 188 -2.09 26.56 -14.10
C ARG A 188 -3.44 26.38 -14.76
N TRP A 189 -4.39 27.28 -14.47
CA TRP A 189 -5.73 27.24 -15.07
C TRP A 189 -5.70 27.27 -16.60
N GLN A 190 -4.67 27.88 -17.21
CA GLN A 190 -4.46 27.92 -18.66
C GLN A 190 -4.29 26.51 -19.23
N ASN A 191 -3.56 25.64 -18.52
CA ASN A 191 -3.33 24.25 -18.94
C ASN A 191 -4.63 23.45 -18.87
N VAL A 192 -5.41 23.62 -17.80
CA VAL A 192 -6.73 22.99 -17.67
C VAL A 192 -7.67 23.44 -18.78
N LEU A 193 -7.71 24.74 -19.06
CA LEU A 193 -8.54 25.30 -20.12
C LEU A 193 -8.13 24.75 -21.50
N LEU A 194 -6.82 24.74 -21.79
CA LEU A 194 -6.27 24.24 -23.05
C LEU A 194 -6.56 22.75 -23.24
N ALA A 195 -6.24 21.92 -22.24
CA ALA A 195 -6.51 20.48 -22.27
C ALA A 195 -8.00 20.21 -22.45
N THR A 196 -8.85 20.92 -21.71
CA THR A 196 -10.30 20.80 -21.83
C THR A 196 -10.79 21.13 -23.24
N HIS A 197 -10.28 22.21 -23.83
CA HIS A 197 -10.67 22.60 -25.16
C HIS A 197 -10.23 21.56 -26.20
N VAL A 198 -8.98 21.13 -26.16
CA VAL A 198 -8.39 20.18 -27.12
C VAL A 198 -9.09 18.82 -27.03
N PHE A 199 -9.22 18.25 -25.83
CA PHE A 199 -9.82 16.92 -25.71
C PHE A 199 -11.31 16.93 -26.04
N SER A 200 -12.06 17.95 -25.60
CA SER A 200 -13.48 18.07 -25.97
C SER A 200 -13.67 18.22 -27.48
N GLN A 201 -12.79 18.96 -28.17
CA GLN A 201 -12.82 19.10 -29.62
C GLN A 201 -12.62 17.77 -30.35
N PHE A 202 -11.75 16.90 -29.83
CA PHE A 202 -11.43 15.61 -30.44
C PHE A 202 -12.22 14.42 -29.85
N GLY A 203 -13.30 14.68 -29.10
CA GLY A 203 -14.17 13.64 -28.54
C GLY A 203 -13.59 12.88 -27.35
N GLY A 204 -12.53 13.40 -26.74
CA GLY A 204 -11.96 12.89 -25.49
C GLY A 204 -12.75 13.38 -24.28
N HIS A 205 -13.01 12.47 -23.34
CA HIS A 205 -13.65 12.80 -22.06
C HIS A 205 -12.60 12.96 -20.97
N LEU A 206 -12.58 14.12 -20.33
CA LEU A 206 -11.68 14.37 -19.20
C LEU A 206 -12.34 14.01 -17.88
N GLN A 207 -11.63 13.24 -17.07
CA GLN A 207 -11.94 13.03 -15.67
C GLN A 207 -10.83 13.64 -14.82
N SER A 208 -11.21 14.44 -13.84
CA SER A 208 -10.30 15.02 -12.86
C SER A 208 -10.90 15.06 -11.46
N TYR A 209 -10.04 15.40 -10.49
CA TYR A 209 -10.39 15.57 -9.10
C TYR A 209 -9.85 16.90 -8.58
N VAL A 210 -10.60 17.58 -7.74
CA VAL A 210 -10.15 18.81 -7.09
C VAL A 210 -9.77 18.49 -5.67
N SER A 211 -8.53 18.81 -5.32
CA SER A 211 -8.06 18.84 -3.93
C SER A 211 -8.14 20.25 -3.38
N SER A 212 -7.60 21.23 -4.10
CA SER A 212 -7.62 22.63 -3.69
C SER A 212 -7.62 23.55 -4.90
N ALA A 213 -8.50 24.55 -4.89
CA ALA A 213 -8.60 25.56 -5.94
C ALA A 213 -8.99 26.90 -5.33
N THR A 214 -8.60 28.00 -5.97
CA THR A 214 -9.13 29.32 -5.62
C THR A 214 -10.60 29.40 -6.08
N PRO A 215 -11.46 30.21 -5.43
CA PRO A 215 -12.86 30.33 -5.83
C PRO A 215 -13.06 30.62 -7.34
N PRO A 216 -12.30 31.55 -7.97
CA PRO A 216 -12.44 31.81 -9.41
C PRO A 216 -12.05 30.60 -10.27
N PHE A 217 -11.07 29.81 -9.83
CA PHE A 217 -10.68 28.61 -10.56
C PHE A 217 -11.75 27.52 -10.42
N PHE A 218 -12.37 27.39 -9.25
CA PHE A 218 -13.49 26.48 -9.04
C PHE A 218 -14.70 26.85 -9.94
N GLU A 219 -15.02 28.14 -10.05
CA GLU A 219 -16.06 28.63 -10.99
C GLU A 219 -15.74 28.26 -12.44
N LEU A 220 -14.48 28.40 -12.86
CA LEU A 220 -14.04 27.96 -14.20
C LEU A 220 -14.29 26.46 -14.40
N LEU A 221 -13.97 25.61 -13.42
CA LEU A 221 -14.19 24.16 -13.53
C LEU A 221 -15.67 23.80 -13.65
N ILE A 222 -16.55 24.52 -12.95
CA ILE A 222 -18.00 24.36 -13.09
C ILE A 222 -18.45 24.72 -14.51
N GLU A 223 -17.97 25.85 -15.05
CA GLU A 223 -18.31 26.26 -16.42
C GLU A 223 -17.77 25.28 -17.47
N LEU A 224 -16.56 24.77 -17.29
CA LEU A 224 -16.00 23.73 -18.15
C LEU A 224 -16.83 22.45 -18.10
N LYS A 225 -17.25 22.02 -16.91
CA LYS A 225 -18.15 20.86 -16.74
C LYS A 225 -19.47 21.07 -17.50
N ARG A 226 -20.06 22.27 -17.39
CA ARG A 226 -21.31 22.64 -18.06
C ARG A 226 -21.18 22.74 -19.59
N LEU A 227 -20.12 23.36 -20.09
CA LEU A 227 -19.94 23.69 -21.51
C LEU A 227 -19.26 22.59 -22.33
N LYS A 228 -18.37 21.82 -21.70
CA LYS A 228 -17.50 20.85 -22.38
C LYS A 228 -17.68 19.41 -21.87
N GLY A 229 -18.52 19.21 -20.87
CA GLY A 229 -18.84 17.87 -20.35
C GLY A 229 -17.70 17.22 -19.57
N VAL A 230 -16.69 17.99 -19.12
CA VAL A 230 -15.61 17.43 -18.29
C VAL A 230 -16.15 17.00 -16.93
N SER A 231 -15.66 15.87 -16.44
CA SER A 231 -16.00 15.37 -15.11
C SER A 231 -14.97 15.84 -14.11
N VAL A 232 -15.44 16.60 -13.13
CA VAL A 232 -14.64 17.11 -12.03
C VAL A 232 -15.35 16.74 -10.73
N ASP A 233 -14.70 15.88 -9.95
CA ASP A 233 -15.18 15.38 -8.67
C ASP A 233 -14.29 15.91 -7.53
N ALA A 234 -14.81 16.00 -6.30
CA ALA A 234 -13.96 16.34 -5.16
C ALA A 234 -13.15 15.09 -4.76
N LEU A 235 -11.86 15.24 -4.47
CA LEU A 235 -11.14 14.16 -3.83
C LEU A 235 -11.69 14.01 -2.39
N PRO A 236 -11.99 12.79 -1.91
CA PRO A 236 -12.39 12.61 -0.53
C PRO A 236 -11.32 13.19 0.41
N ASP A 237 -11.76 13.85 1.48
CA ASP A 237 -10.84 14.39 2.49
C ASP A 237 -10.26 13.22 3.30
N PHE A 238 -9.01 12.87 2.99
CA PHE A 238 -8.25 11.92 3.77
C PHE A 238 -7.49 12.71 4.84
N TYR A 239 -7.87 12.51 6.11
CA TYR A 239 -7.08 12.98 7.24
C TYR A 239 -6.94 14.52 7.33
N GLY A 240 -8.00 15.27 7.01
CA GLY A 240 -8.02 16.72 7.24
C GLY A 240 -6.99 17.48 6.39
N SER A 241 -7.06 17.35 5.07
CA SER A 241 -6.53 18.28 4.06
C SER A 241 -5.04 18.67 4.04
N SER A 242 -4.20 18.28 4.99
CA SER A 242 -2.83 18.82 5.13
C SER A 242 -1.71 17.93 4.59
N ASN A 243 -1.96 16.62 4.35
CA ASN A 243 -0.88 15.64 4.13
C ASN A 243 -1.01 14.84 2.82
N LEU A 244 -1.49 15.44 1.72
CA LEU A 244 -1.52 14.75 0.42
C LEU A 244 -0.14 14.25 -0.02
N GLU A 245 0.93 14.91 0.41
CA GLU A 245 2.32 14.50 0.18
C GLU A 245 2.68 13.14 0.82
N GLU A 246 1.94 12.72 1.85
CA GLU A 246 2.11 11.41 2.50
C GLU A 246 1.43 10.27 1.71
N ILE A 247 0.52 10.61 0.79
CA ILE A 247 -0.21 9.70 -0.10
C ILE A 247 0.59 9.52 -1.40
N GLU A 248 0.54 8.31 -1.97
CA GLU A 248 1.22 7.96 -3.23
C GLU A 248 1.03 9.04 -4.31
N PHE A 249 2.16 9.70 -4.63
CA PHE A 249 2.29 10.79 -5.59
C PHE A 249 1.25 11.91 -5.40
N GLY A 250 1.05 12.38 -4.16
CA GLY A 250 0.12 13.48 -3.90
C GLY A 250 -1.35 13.10 -4.02
N GLY A 251 -1.67 11.81 -4.19
CA GLY A 251 -3.01 11.33 -4.51
C GLY A 251 -3.23 11.00 -5.99
N VAL A 252 -2.25 11.22 -6.87
CA VAL A 252 -2.36 10.90 -8.31
C VAL A 252 -2.69 9.43 -8.54
N THR A 253 -2.07 8.51 -7.79
CA THR A 253 -2.39 7.08 -7.89
C THR A 253 -3.86 6.79 -7.55
N VAL A 254 -4.39 7.46 -6.52
CA VAL A 254 -5.78 7.31 -6.08
C VAL A 254 -6.74 7.77 -7.17
N ALA A 255 -6.51 8.98 -7.71
CA ALA A 255 -7.28 9.56 -8.80
C ALA A 255 -7.28 8.67 -10.06
N ASN A 256 -6.11 8.12 -10.41
CA ASN A 256 -5.95 7.23 -11.55
C ASN A 256 -6.69 5.90 -11.35
N CYS A 257 -6.59 5.30 -10.15
CA CYS A 257 -7.32 4.07 -9.84
C CYS A 257 -8.83 4.28 -9.84
N ASP A 258 -9.31 5.40 -9.30
CA ASP A 258 -10.73 5.77 -9.31
C ASP A 258 -11.23 5.93 -10.74
N CYS A 259 -10.53 6.74 -11.54
CA CYS A 259 -10.90 7.00 -12.93
C CYS A 259 -10.92 5.70 -13.75
N LEU A 260 -9.90 4.85 -13.59
CA LEU A 260 -9.84 3.55 -14.23
C LEU A 260 -11.04 2.69 -13.84
N ASN A 261 -11.39 2.63 -12.55
CA ASN A 261 -12.55 1.87 -12.12
C ASN A 261 -13.84 2.47 -12.71
N LYS A 262 -14.05 3.78 -12.63
CA LYS A 262 -15.25 4.44 -13.16
C LYS A 262 -15.50 4.10 -14.64
N TYR A 263 -14.47 4.16 -15.48
CA TYR A 263 -14.63 4.13 -16.94
C TYR A 263 -14.17 2.85 -17.65
N ARG A 264 -13.52 1.89 -16.98
CA ARG A 264 -12.98 0.68 -17.68
C ARG A 264 -14.01 -0.09 -18.51
N SER A 265 -15.29 -0.05 -18.14
CA SER A 265 -16.39 -0.72 -18.86
C SER A 265 -16.87 0.02 -20.10
N SER A 266 -16.70 1.34 -20.14
CA SER A 266 -17.33 2.21 -21.13
C SER A 266 -16.34 2.89 -22.06
N ALA A 267 -15.08 3.02 -21.66
CA ALA A 267 -14.02 3.59 -22.49
C ALA A 267 -13.36 2.53 -23.38
N ARG A 268 -13.15 2.86 -24.66
CA ARG A 268 -12.34 2.03 -25.59
C ARG A 268 -10.86 2.15 -25.28
N PHE A 269 -10.42 3.34 -24.89
CA PHE A 269 -9.04 3.62 -24.47
C PHE A 269 -9.03 4.58 -23.28
N ILE A 270 -8.19 4.29 -22.29
CA ILE A 270 -7.97 5.13 -21.11
C ILE A 270 -6.49 5.51 -21.10
N THR A 271 -6.21 6.80 -20.91
CA THR A 271 -4.85 7.32 -20.77
C THR A 271 -4.73 8.18 -19.52
N PHE A 272 -3.51 8.28 -19.02
CA PHE A 272 -3.14 9.11 -17.88
C PHE A 272 -2.20 10.19 -18.40
N LEU A 273 -2.66 11.44 -18.37
CA LEU A 273 -1.91 12.57 -18.90
C LEU A 273 -1.92 13.71 -17.88
N GLU A 274 -0.77 14.37 -17.74
CA GLU A 274 -0.65 15.59 -16.95
C GLU A 274 -1.35 16.77 -17.67
N TRP A 275 -1.60 17.85 -16.93
CA TRP A 275 -2.34 19.00 -17.46
C TRP A 275 -1.63 19.74 -18.59
N ASP A 276 -0.30 19.65 -18.66
CA ASP A 276 0.54 20.21 -19.72
C ASP A 276 0.84 19.22 -20.87
N GLU A 277 0.28 18.01 -20.81
CA GLU A 277 0.42 16.99 -21.84
C GLU A 277 -0.84 16.93 -22.73
N LEU A 278 -0.64 16.96 -24.05
CA LEU A 278 -1.73 16.93 -25.02
C LEU A 278 -1.48 15.88 -26.09
N LEU A 279 -2.53 15.14 -26.45
CA LEU A 279 -2.54 14.25 -27.60
C LEU A 279 -3.36 14.88 -28.71
N ILE A 280 -2.69 15.20 -29.82
CA ILE A 280 -3.32 15.80 -31.00
C ILE A 280 -3.25 14.77 -32.14
N PRO A 281 -4.38 14.38 -32.75
CA PRO A 281 -4.36 13.45 -33.87
C PRO A 281 -3.61 14.07 -35.07
N LYS A 282 -2.67 13.31 -35.65
CA LYS A 282 -1.81 13.77 -36.77
C LYS A 282 -2.57 14.26 -38.01
N THR A 283 -3.84 13.86 -38.16
CA THR A 283 -4.69 14.24 -39.29
C THR A 283 -5.22 15.67 -39.21
N HIS A 284 -4.95 16.39 -38.12
CA HIS A 284 -5.45 17.75 -37.91
C HIS A 284 -4.34 18.80 -37.99
N THR A 285 -4.65 19.91 -38.64
CA THR A 285 -3.74 21.04 -38.88
C THR A 285 -3.91 22.18 -37.86
N SER A 286 -5.01 22.18 -37.09
CA SER A 286 -5.28 23.15 -36.02
C SER A 286 -5.93 22.47 -34.81
N THR A 287 -5.59 22.96 -33.61
CA THR A 287 -6.13 22.51 -32.31
C THR A 287 -7.31 23.33 -31.82
N PHE A 288 -7.48 24.53 -32.36
CA PHE A 288 -8.66 25.36 -32.17
C PHE A 288 -9.48 25.22 -33.45
N GLY A 289 -10.70 24.70 -33.33
CA GLY A 289 -11.64 24.70 -34.45
C GLY A 289 -11.68 26.12 -35.03
N VAL A 290 -11.55 26.19 -36.36
CA VAL A 290 -11.38 27.42 -37.18
C VAL A 290 -11.99 28.67 -36.57
#